data_AF-A0A0G4HNE4-F1
#
_entry.id   AF-A0A0G4HNE4-F1
#
_cell.length_a   1.000
_cell.length_b   1.000
_cell.length_c   1.000
_cell.angle_alpha   90.00
_cell.angle_beta   90.00
_cell.angle_gamma   90.00
#
_symmetry.space_group_name_H-M   'P 1'
#
loop_
_entity.id
_entity.type
_entity.pdbx_description
1 polymer ?
#
loop_
_entity_poly.entity_id
_entity_poly.type
_entity_poly.pdbx_seq_one_letter_code
_entity_poly.pdbx_strand_id
1 'polypeptide(L)'
;MQKAKKIFAEFPDLQIVEGTRLLGGYVGTDAHRKKWVQEKVKEWARNVERVATAAEFAPHEAYIACSKSLQHEWKCVARVVPGAGGQMEQLEGMIRDRLIPALMKRRRNGGPLTQQDVWLKDVAALPVRLLGLGIPKPTKTANRDYKTSATASEAITEAILRGEDIDADKYYVKRGQKVRAAHTKAVKEAVEKESERLGSQSGQAASEDQCEEVRQSKEKRQSGWLMATPLKEHRMNLSPDEFRDAMTI
;
A
#
# COMPACT_ATOMS: atom_id res chain seq x y z
N MET A 1 -9.82 27.84 -19.76
CA MET A 1 -11.16 28.36 -19.43
C MET A 1 -11.87 29.05 -20.60
N GLN A 2 -11.38 30.20 -21.10
CA GLN A 2 -12.09 30.97 -22.14
C GLN A 2 -12.34 30.21 -23.46
N LYS A 3 -11.37 29.41 -23.93
CA LYS A 3 -11.52 28.59 -25.15
C LYS A 3 -12.61 27.52 -25.00
N ALA A 4 -12.67 26.84 -23.86
CA ALA A 4 -13.71 25.84 -23.57
C ALA A 4 -15.10 26.48 -23.52
N LYS A 5 -15.23 27.66 -22.88
CA LYS A 5 -16.49 28.42 -22.84
C LYS A 5 -17.01 28.80 -24.23
N LYS A 6 -16.10 29.06 -25.19
CA LYS A 6 -16.47 29.32 -26.59
C LYS A 6 -16.91 28.06 -27.34
N ILE A 7 -16.20 26.93 -27.14
CA ILE A 7 -16.52 25.66 -27.83
C ILE A 7 -17.87 25.13 -27.36
N PHE A 8 -18.15 25.17 -26.07
CA PHE A 8 -19.38 24.65 -25.47
C PHE A 8 -20.45 25.73 -25.26
N ALA A 9 -20.40 26.83 -26.02
CA ALA A 9 -21.32 27.96 -25.86
C ALA A 9 -22.79 27.58 -26.11
N GLU A 10 -23.05 26.56 -26.91
CA GLU A 10 -24.39 26.02 -27.20
C GLU A 10 -24.98 25.18 -26.05
N PHE A 11 -24.19 24.85 -25.03
CA PHE A 11 -24.61 24.07 -23.87
C PHE A 11 -24.57 24.94 -22.60
N PRO A 12 -25.58 25.80 -22.36
CA PRO A 12 -25.57 26.76 -21.25
C PRO A 12 -25.54 26.09 -19.86
N ASP A 13 -26.04 24.86 -19.76
CA ASP A 13 -26.07 24.09 -18.51
C ASP A 13 -24.74 23.38 -18.21
N LEU A 14 -23.76 23.41 -19.12
CA LEU A 14 -22.49 22.71 -18.94
C LEU A 14 -21.56 23.47 -17.99
N GLN A 15 -21.32 22.91 -16.81
CA GLN A 15 -20.38 23.48 -15.85
C GLN A 15 -18.94 23.23 -16.30
N ILE A 16 -18.26 24.27 -16.77
CA ILE A 16 -16.83 24.21 -17.11
C ILE A 16 -16.00 24.43 -15.86
N VAL A 17 -15.19 23.44 -15.50
CA VAL A 17 -14.28 23.47 -14.34
C VAL A 17 -12.83 23.24 -14.76
N GLU A 18 -11.88 23.66 -13.93
CA GLU A 18 -10.44 23.47 -14.18
C GLU A 18 -9.90 22.13 -13.65
N GLY A 19 -10.73 21.40 -12.92
CA GLY A 19 -10.45 20.05 -12.52
C GLY A 19 -11.60 19.41 -11.75
N THR A 20 -11.69 18.09 -11.82
CA THR A 20 -12.70 17.29 -11.14
C THR A 20 -12.20 15.87 -10.88
N ARG A 21 -12.82 15.20 -9.91
CA ARG A 21 -12.58 13.77 -9.64
C ARG A 21 -13.18 12.94 -10.77
N LEU A 22 -12.42 11.96 -11.28
CA LEU A 22 -12.90 11.03 -12.30
C LEU A 22 -12.34 9.63 -12.04
N LEU A 23 -13.22 8.61 -11.98
CA LEU A 23 -12.86 7.18 -11.88
C LEU A 23 -11.78 6.85 -10.83
N GLY A 24 -11.85 7.51 -9.67
CA GLY A 24 -10.88 7.32 -8.57
C GLY A 24 -9.60 8.17 -8.66
N GLY A 25 -9.38 8.86 -9.78
CA GLY A 25 -8.31 9.83 -9.98
C GLY A 25 -8.82 11.27 -10.03
N TYR A 26 -8.01 12.16 -10.62
CA TYR A 26 -8.30 13.58 -10.75
C TYR A 26 -7.86 14.09 -12.12
N VAL A 27 -8.79 14.70 -12.85
CA VAL A 27 -8.56 15.35 -14.15
C VAL A 27 -8.50 16.85 -13.92
N GLY A 28 -7.53 17.54 -14.54
CA GLY A 28 -7.35 18.97 -14.40
C GLY A 28 -5.87 19.34 -14.36
N THR A 29 -5.58 20.54 -13.86
CA THR A 29 -4.20 21.02 -13.72
C THR A 29 -3.39 20.19 -12.73
N ASP A 30 -2.07 20.15 -12.92
CA ASP A 30 -1.14 19.52 -11.98
C ASP A 30 -1.25 20.06 -10.56
N ALA A 31 -1.48 21.36 -10.41
CA ALA A 31 -1.67 22.00 -9.11
C ALA A 31 -2.90 21.47 -8.39
N HIS A 32 -4.05 21.38 -9.08
CA HIS A 32 -5.29 20.85 -8.51
C HIS A 32 -5.18 19.36 -8.17
N ARG A 33 -4.57 18.55 -9.06
CA ARG A 33 -4.31 17.13 -8.80
C ARG A 33 -3.43 16.94 -7.57
N LYS A 34 -2.33 17.69 -7.46
CA LYS A 34 -1.44 17.63 -6.28
C LYS A 34 -2.18 18.03 -5.01
N LYS A 35 -2.97 19.11 -5.03
CA LYS A 35 -3.76 19.53 -3.87
C LYS A 35 -4.71 18.43 -3.41
N TRP A 36 -5.44 17.81 -4.34
CA TRP A 36 -6.37 16.72 -4.05
C TRP A 36 -5.66 15.47 -3.47
N VAL A 37 -4.51 15.06 -4.03
CA VAL A 37 -3.72 13.95 -3.47
C VAL A 37 -3.26 14.29 -2.06
N GLN A 38 -2.84 15.53 -1.80
CA GLN A 38 -2.39 15.96 -0.48
C GLN A 38 -3.51 15.89 0.56
N GLU A 39 -4.74 16.29 0.20
CA GLU A 39 -5.92 16.17 1.05
C GLU A 39 -6.22 14.70 1.37
N LYS A 40 -6.11 13.80 0.37
CA LYS A 40 -6.26 12.36 0.58
C LYS A 40 -5.19 11.77 1.49
N VAL A 41 -3.94 12.15 1.31
CA VAL A 41 -2.84 11.71 2.19
C VAL A 41 -3.06 12.15 3.63
N LYS A 42 -3.53 13.39 3.86
CA LYS A 42 -3.88 13.87 5.20
C LYS A 42 -5.00 13.05 5.83
N GLU A 43 -6.04 12.74 5.05
CA GLU A 43 -7.15 11.91 5.47
C GLU A 43 -6.69 10.50 5.87
N TRP A 44 -5.90 9.84 5.01
CA TRP A 44 -5.36 8.51 5.30
C TRP A 44 -4.42 8.51 6.50
N ALA A 45 -3.56 9.51 6.64
CA ALA A 45 -2.68 9.62 7.80
C ALA A 45 -3.48 9.70 9.11
N ARG A 46 -4.56 10.51 9.15
CA ARG A 46 -5.47 10.57 10.30
C ARG A 46 -6.17 9.23 10.55
N ASN A 47 -6.58 8.51 9.51
CA ASN A 47 -7.21 7.20 9.66
C ASN A 47 -6.21 6.16 10.19
N VAL A 48 -4.97 6.16 9.70
CA VAL A 48 -3.88 5.31 10.21
C VAL A 48 -3.60 5.62 11.68
N GLU A 49 -3.59 6.89 12.08
CA GLU A 49 -3.42 7.28 13.48
C GLU A 49 -4.51 6.70 14.38
N ARG A 50 -5.79 6.80 13.97
CA ARG A 50 -6.91 6.18 14.70
C ARG A 50 -6.78 4.67 14.81
N VAL A 51 -6.37 4.00 13.72
CA VAL A 51 -6.12 2.55 13.72
C VAL A 51 -4.93 2.21 14.64
N ALA A 52 -3.90 3.05 14.69
CA ALA A 52 -2.78 2.86 15.62
C ALA A 52 -3.23 2.98 17.09
N THR A 53 -4.10 3.92 17.42
CA THR A 53 -4.69 4.01 18.78
C THR A 53 -5.50 2.75 19.11
N ALA A 54 -6.30 2.23 18.17
CA ALA A 54 -7.04 1.00 18.37
C ALA A 54 -6.11 -0.23 18.54
N ALA A 55 -4.96 -0.25 17.86
CA ALA A 55 -3.98 -1.33 17.94
C ALA A 55 -3.39 -1.54 19.35
N GLU A 56 -3.47 -0.54 20.23
CA GLU A 56 -3.06 -0.69 21.63
C GLU A 56 -3.91 -1.74 22.36
N PHE A 57 -5.19 -1.86 21.99
CA PHE A 57 -6.19 -2.71 22.63
C PHE A 57 -6.64 -3.89 21.77
N ALA A 58 -6.61 -3.74 20.43
CA ALA A 58 -7.10 -4.72 19.46
C ALA A 58 -6.14 -4.78 18.25
N PRO A 59 -4.90 -5.26 18.42
CA PRO A 59 -3.86 -5.18 17.39
C PRO A 59 -4.18 -6.04 16.16
N HIS A 60 -4.86 -7.18 16.32
CA HIS A 60 -5.22 -8.05 15.19
C HIS A 60 -6.27 -7.39 14.29
N GLU A 61 -7.33 -6.84 14.88
CA GLU A 61 -8.37 -6.09 14.18
C GLU A 61 -7.81 -4.84 13.52
N ALA A 62 -6.95 -4.09 14.21
CA ALA A 62 -6.27 -2.93 13.66
C ALA A 62 -5.36 -3.29 12.47
N TYR A 63 -4.61 -4.40 12.57
CA TYR A 63 -3.81 -4.93 11.47
C TYR A 63 -4.68 -5.25 10.25
N ILE A 64 -5.82 -5.93 10.46
CA ILE A 64 -6.74 -6.30 9.39
C ILE A 64 -7.40 -5.06 8.77
N ALA A 65 -7.81 -4.08 9.57
CA ALA A 65 -8.36 -2.82 9.08
C ALA A 65 -7.34 -2.06 8.21
N CYS A 66 -6.07 -2.03 8.61
CA CYS A 66 -5.02 -1.43 7.78
C CYS A 66 -4.80 -2.23 6.49
N SER A 67 -4.54 -3.55 6.60
CA SER A 67 -4.10 -4.40 5.49
C SER A 67 -5.19 -4.70 4.46
N LYS A 68 -6.44 -4.91 4.90
CA LYS A 68 -7.56 -5.26 4.01
C LYS A 68 -8.44 -4.09 3.61
N SER A 69 -8.28 -2.91 4.23
CA SER A 69 -9.07 -1.72 3.88
C SER A 69 -8.20 -0.51 3.53
N LEU A 70 -7.57 0.13 4.51
CA LEU A 70 -6.88 1.42 4.29
C LEU A 70 -5.80 1.32 3.20
N GLN A 71 -5.03 0.23 3.18
CA GLN A 71 -4.03 -0.02 2.15
C GLN A 71 -4.57 0.02 0.72
N HIS A 72 -5.79 -0.44 0.52
CA HIS A 72 -6.40 -0.48 -0.80
C HIS A 72 -6.83 0.90 -1.29
N GLU A 73 -7.14 1.84 -0.38
CA GLU A 73 -7.52 3.20 -0.74
C GLU A 73 -6.36 3.96 -1.41
N TRP A 74 -5.20 4.04 -0.75
CA TRP A 74 -4.07 4.76 -1.33
C TRP A 74 -3.46 4.00 -2.52
N LYS A 75 -3.56 2.67 -2.53
CA LYS A 75 -3.16 1.87 -3.70
C LYS A 75 -4.05 2.12 -4.91
N CYS A 76 -5.34 2.34 -4.72
CA CYS A 76 -6.25 2.74 -5.79
C CYS A 76 -5.78 4.06 -6.42
N VAL A 77 -5.54 5.08 -5.60
CA VAL A 77 -5.04 6.39 -6.07
C VAL A 77 -3.66 6.26 -6.73
N ALA A 78 -2.74 5.50 -6.14
CA ALA A 78 -1.42 5.26 -6.69
C ALA A 78 -1.44 4.66 -8.11
N ARG A 79 -2.46 3.86 -8.44
CA ARG A 79 -2.60 3.22 -9.75
C ARG A 79 -3.14 4.17 -10.82
N VAL A 80 -3.95 5.16 -10.44
CA VAL A 80 -4.66 6.03 -11.38
C VAL A 80 -4.11 7.46 -11.42
N VAL A 81 -3.20 7.82 -10.51
CA VAL A 81 -2.64 9.16 -10.41
C VAL A 81 -1.11 9.16 -10.58
N PRO A 82 -0.58 9.75 -11.67
CA PRO A 82 0.85 9.80 -11.90
C PRO A 82 1.55 10.65 -10.83
N GLY A 83 2.67 10.14 -10.32
CA GLY A 83 3.51 10.85 -9.36
C GLY A 83 2.95 10.94 -7.94
N ALA A 84 1.85 10.25 -7.62
CA ALA A 84 1.21 10.29 -6.30
C ALA A 84 2.18 9.93 -5.15
N GLY A 85 3.18 9.06 -5.42
CA GLY A 85 4.18 8.65 -4.44
C GLY A 85 4.97 9.80 -3.82
N GLY A 86 5.21 10.90 -4.56
CA GLY A 86 5.94 12.06 -4.07
C GLY A 86 5.23 12.82 -2.94
N GLN A 87 3.95 12.54 -2.71
CA GLN A 87 3.15 13.19 -1.66
C GLN A 87 2.81 12.26 -0.50
N MET A 88 3.21 10.99 -0.57
CA MET A 88 2.84 9.95 0.41
C MET A 88 3.73 9.90 1.65
N GLU A 89 4.72 10.79 1.76
CA GLU A 89 5.69 10.80 2.87
C GLU A 89 5.02 10.95 4.23
N GLN A 90 4.01 11.83 4.37
CA GLN A 90 3.27 12.00 5.61
C GLN A 90 2.55 10.71 6.04
N LEU A 91 1.88 10.02 5.11
CA LEU A 91 1.21 8.75 5.37
C LEU A 91 2.23 7.68 5.77
N GLU A 92 3.33 7.60 5.03
CA GLU A 92 4.37 6.62 5.29
C GLU A 92 5.09 6.86 6.63
N GLY A 93 5.24 8.13 7.02
CA GLY A 93 5.67 8.54 8.34
C GLY A 93 4.71 8.07 9.43
N MET A 94 3.40 8.28 9.26
CA MET A 94 2.40 7.83 10.23
C MET A 94 2.38 6.31 10.43
N ILE A 95 2.50 5.55 9.34
CA ILE A 95 2.61 4.09 9.38
C ILE A 95 3.85 3.66 10.18
N ARG A 96 5.01 4.26 9.88
CA ARG A 96 6.29 3.98 10.54
C ARG A 96 6.26 4.34 12.03
N ASP A 97 5.69 5.50 12.34
CA ASP A 97 5.90 6.18 13.61
C ASP A 97 4.84 5.87 14.65
N ARG A 98 3.64 5.47 14.22
CA ARG A 98 2.50 5.18 15.08
C ARG A 98 2.00 3.75 14.90
N LEU A 99 1.65 3.36 13.67
CA LEU A 99 0.97 2.08 13.43
C LEU A 99 1.86 0.86 13.73
N ILE A 100 3.04 0.77 13.10
CA ILE A 100 3.95 -0.37 13.30
C ILE A 100 4.35 -0.51 14.78
N PRO A 101 4.77 0.57 15.48
CA PRO A 101 5.07 0.50 16.91
C PRO A 101 3.88 0.04 17.76
N ALA A 102 2.67 0.55 17.50
CA ALA A 102 1.47 0.17 18.25
C ALA A 102 1.10 -1.31 18.08
N LEU A 103 1.22 -1.85 16.85
CA LEU A 103 1.00 -3.27 16.57
C LEU A 103 1.99 -4.18 17.34
N MET A 104 3.24 -3.74 17.47
CA MET A 104 4.32 -4.52 18.10
C MET A 104 4.55 -4.20 19.58
N LYS A 105 3.71 -3.36 20.21
CA LYS A 105 3.90 -2.85 21.59
C LYS A 105 5.29 -2.21 21.81
N ARG A 106 5.93 -1.70 20.75
CA ARG A 106 7.19 -0.97 20.85
C ARG A 106 6.87 0.50 21.07
N ARG A 107 7.44 1.12 22.11
CA ARG A 107 7.35 2.58 22.25
C ARG A 107 8.33 3.20 21.28
N ARG A 108 7.85 4.10 20.43
CA ARG A 108 8.74 5.06 19.77
C ARG A 108 9.20 6.06 20.83
N ASN A 109 10.49 6.13 21.09
CA ASN A 109 11.05 6.98 22.13
C ASN A 109 11.13 8.46 21.72
N GLY A 110 10.10 9.03 21.06
CA GLY A 110 9.97 10.46 20.76
C GLY A 110 11.14 11.18 20.05
N GLY A 111 12.22 10.47 19.75
CA GLY A 111 13.52 11.00 19.36
C GLY A 111 13.75 10.91 17.85
N PRO A 112 14.97 11.24 17.41
CA PRO A 112 15.35 11.18 16.00
C PRO A 112 15.11 9.77 15.42
N LEU A 113 14.84 9.72 14.12
CA LEU A 113 14.67 8.46 13.39
C LEU A 113 15.91 7.59 13.56
N THR A 114 15.76 6.40 14.14
CA THR A 114 16.89 5.48 14.35
C THR A 114 17.06 4.53 13.17
N GLN A 115 18.25 3.94 13.03
CA GLN A 115 18.51 2.87 12.06
C GLN A 115 17.53 1.69 12.25
N GLN A 116 17.18 1.40 13.50
CA GLN A 116 16.23 0.34 13.85
C GLN A 116 14.81 0.64 13.38
N ASP A 117 14.34 1.89 13.47
CA ASP A 117 13.02 2.27 12.98
C ASP A 117 12.91 2.10 11.45
N VAL A 118 13.99 2.42 10.74
CA VAL A 118 14.07 2.24 9.29
C VAL A 118 14.07 0.75 8.95
N TRP A 119 14.90 -0.04 9.61
CA TRP A 119 14.95 -1.49 9.42
C TRP A 119 13.59 -2.16 9.73
N LEU A 120 12.94 -1.78 10.84
CA LEU A 120 11.65 -2.35 11.24
C LEU A 120 10.55 -2.06 10.22
N LYS A 121 10.54 -0.84 9.66
CA LYS A 121 9.64 -0.48 8.56
C LYS A 121 9.92 -1.29 7.29
N ASP A 122 11.19 -1.56 7.00
CA ASP A 122 11.59 -2.36 5.86
C ASP A 122 11.13 -3.82 6.02
N VAL A 123 11.27 -4.40 7.21
CA VAL A 123 10.75 -5.73 7.56
C VAL A 123 9.22 -5.75 7.52
N ALA A 124 8.55 -4.75 8.07
CA ALA A 124 7.08 -4.65 8.04
C ALA A 124 6.52 -4.60 6.61
N ALA A 125 7.29 -4.11 5.64
CA ALA A 125 6.91 -4.09 4.23
C ALA A 125 6.99 -5.46 3.55
N LEU A 126 7.75 -6.42 4.11
CA LEU A 126 7.78 -7.79 3.61
C LEU A 126 6.42 -8.46 3.81
N PRO A 127 6.02 -9.41 2.95
CA PRO A 127 4.80 -10.17 3.13
C PRO A 127 4.90 -11.07 4.37
N VAL A 128 3.74 -11.42 4.90
CA VAL A 128 3.57 -12.29 6.07
C VAL A 128 4.35 -13.60 5.96
N ARG A 129 4.38 -14.23 4.78
CA ARG A 129 5.17 -15.47 4.52
C ARG A 129 6.69 -15.30 4.68
N LEU A 130 7.19 -14.07 4.71
CA LEU A 130 8.59 -13.72 4.94
C LEU A 130 8.77 -12.98 6.27
N LEU A 131 7.86 -13.20 7.22
CA LEU A 131 7.85 -12.64 8.58
C LEU A 131 7.66 -11.11 8.66
N GLY A 132 7.16 -10.49 7.58
CA GLY A 132 6.74 -9.09 7.62
C GLY A 132 5.25 -8.91 7.88
N LEU A 133 4.77 -7.67 7.78
CA LEU A 133 3.36 -7.31 7.97
C LEU A 133 2.60 -7.12 6.65
N GLY A 134 3.29 -7.12 5.52
CA GLY A 134 2.69 -6.81 4.22
C GLY A 134 2.18 -5.38 4.13
N ILE A 135 2.79 -4.44 4.87
CA ILE A 135 2.44 -3.01 4.84
C ILE A 135 3.45 -2.28 3.94
N PRO A 136 3.15 -2.09 2.63
CA PRO A 136 4.12 -1.55 1.68
C PRO A 136 4.39 -0.07 1.93
N LYS A 137 5.59 0.39 1.52
CA LYS A 137 6.01 1.80 1.53
C LYS A 137 5.38 2.55 0.35
N PRO A 138 4.33 3.37 0.54
CA PRO A 138 3.57 3.93 -0.58
C PRO A 138 4.44 4.86 -1.45
N THR A 139 5.44 5.54 -0.89
CA THR A 139 6.38 6.37 -1.66
C THR A 139 7.23 5.56 -2.66
N LYS A 140 7.48 4.28 -2.35
CA LYS A 140 8.29 3.36 -3.19
C LYS A 140 7.43 2.59 -4.18
N THR A 141 6.21 2.19 -3.79
CA THR A 141 5.36 1.35 -4.65
C THR A 141 4.54 2.14 -5.66
N ALA A 142 4.19 3.40 -5.38
CA ALA A 142 3.24 4.14 -6.20
C ALA A 142 3.64 4.29 -7.67
N ASN A 143 4.90 4.62 -7.96
CA ASN A 143 5.36 4.78 -9.35
C ASN A 143 5.27 3.46 -10.14
N ARG A 144 5.61 2.34 -9.50
CA ARG A 144 5.50 1.02 -10.11
C ARG A 144 4.03 0.66 -10.34
N ASP A 145 3.17 0.90 -9.35
CA ASP A 145 1.75 0.58 -9.42
C ASP A 145 1.03 1.39 -10.50
N TYR A 146 1.37 2.68 -10.65
CA TYR A 146 0.92 3.51 -11.77
C TYR A 146 1.37 2.95 -13.12
N LYS A 147 2.68 2.69 -13.29
CA LYS A 147 3.23 2.16 -14.54
C LYS A 147 2.56 0.85 -14.95
N THR A 148 2.38 -0.07 -14.00
CA THR A 148 1.69 -1.35 -14.26
C THR A 148 0.24 -1.12 -14.67
N SER A 149 -0.47 -0.20 -14.02
CA SER A 149 -1.85 0.15 -14.41
C SER A 149 -1.90 0.72 -15.83
N ALA A 150 -1.04 1.70 -16.13
CA ALA A 150 -0.96 2.34 -17.43
C ALA A 150 -0.62 1.34 -18.56
N THR A 151 0.38 0.47 -18.37
CA THR A 151 0.72 -0.57 -19.35
C THR A 151 -0.39 -1.61 -19.50
N ALA A 152 -1.12 -1.93 -18.43
CA ALA A 152 -2.23 -2.88 -18.51
C ALA A 152 -3.44 -2.31 -19.26
N SER A 153 -3.66 -0.99 -19.22
CA SER A 153 -4.75 -0.30 -19.92
C SER A 153 -4.36 0.27 -21.29
N GLU A 154 -3.07 0.28 -21.63
CA GLU A 154 -2.51 0.92 -22.83
C GLU A 154 -3.27 0.56 -24.12
N ALA A 155 -3.51 -0.72 -24.33
CA ALA A 155 -4.20 -1.20 -25.53
C ALA A 155 -5.64 -0.67 -25.64
N ILE A 156 -6.36 -0.57 -24.51
CA ILE A 156 -7.71 0.00 -24.47
C ILE A 156 -7.63 1.51 -24.75
N THR A 157 -6.67 2.20 -24.14
CA THR A 157 -6.44 3.62 -24.38
C THR A 157 -6.16 3.91 -25.86
N GLU A 158 -5.33 3.10 -26.51
CA GLU A 158 -5.01 3.23 -27.94
C GLU A 158 -6.25 3.02 -28.83
N ALA A 159 -7.07 2.01 -28.54
CA ALA A 159 -8.30 1.76 -29.28
C ALA A 159 -9.29 2.93 -29.17
N ILE A 160 -9.50 3.45 -27.95
CA ILE A 160 -10.36 4.63 -27.71
C ILE A 160 -9.86 5.84 -28.51
N LEU A 161 -8.55 6.09 -28.53
CA LEU A 161 -7.98 7.23 -29.25
C LEU A 161 -8.11 7.09 -30.78
N ARG A 162 -8.14 5.86 -31.30
CA ARG A 162 -8.31 5.58 -32.73
C ARG A 162 -9.78 5.46 -33.15
N GLY A 163 -10.72 5.44 -32.20
CA GLY A 163 -12.13 5.17 -32.46
C GLY A 163 -12.39 3.73 -32.92
N GLU A 164 -11.50 2.80 -32.56
CA GLU A 164 -11.63 1.38 -32.87
C GLU A 164 -12.60 0.71 -31.88
N ASP A 165 -13.26 -0.36 -32.33
CA ASP A 165 -14.12 -1.14 -31.46
C ASP A 165 -13.30 -1.90 -30.40
N ILE A 166 -13.83 -1.94 -29.18
CA ILE A 166 -13.14 -2.53 -28.04
C ILE A 166 -13.66 -3.97 -27.87
N ASP A 167 -12.93 -4.93 -28.44
CA ASP A 167 -13.13 -6.37 -28.13
C ASP A 167 -12.68 -6.67 -26.69
N ALA A 168 -13.56 -6.33 -25.76
CA ALA A 168 -13.35 -6.45 -24.32
C ALA A 168 -13.08 -7.90 -23.88
N ASP A 169 -13.52 -8.91 -24.65
CA ASP A 169 -13.64 -10.27 -24.13
C ASP A 169 -12.40 -11.13 -24.36
N LYS A 170 -11.48 -10.77 -25.27
CA LYS A 170 -10.30 -11.61 -25.53
C LYS A 170 -8.97 -10.88 -25.60
N TYR A 171 -8.83 -9.85 -26.43
CA TYR A 171 -7.50 -9.29 -26.68
C TYR A 171 -7.02 -8.41 -25.51
N TYR A 172 -7.82 -7.40 -25.14
CA TYR A 172 -7.44 -6.40 -24.14
C TYR A 172 -7.32 -7.00 -22.74
N VAL A 173 -8.26 -7.88 -22.34
CA VAL A 173 -8.23 -8.56 -21.04
C VAL A 173 -7.00 -9.47 -20.91
N LYS A 174 -6.65 -10.26 -21.94
CA LYS A 174 -5.46 -11.12 -21.91
C LYS A 174 -4.17 -10.32 -21.82
N ARG A 175 -4.03 -9.23 -22.58
CA ARG A 175 -2.85 -8.34 -22.50
C ARG A 175 -2.73 -7.75 -21.10
N GLY A 176 -3.82 -7.21 -20.54
CA GLY A 176 -3.84 -6.70 -19.18
C GLY A 176 -3.51 -7.76 -18.11
N GLN A 177 -4.03 -8.99 -18.26
CA GLN A 177 -3.70 -10.13 -17.38
C GLN A 177 -2.21 -10.47 -17.44
N LYS A 178 -1.61 -10.50 -18.64
CA LYS A 178 -0.17 -10.78 -18.82
C LYS A 178 0.70 -9.73 -18.12
N VAL A 179 0.35 -8.45 -18.24
CA VAL A 179 1.05 -7.35 -17.54
C VAL A 179 0.95 -7.52 -16.01
N ARG A 180 -0.25 -7.83 -15.49
CA ARG A 180 -0.45 -8.08 -14.05
C ARG A 180 0.30 -9.31 -13.54
N ALA A 181 0.37 -10.38 -14.33
CA ALA A 181 1.12 -11.58 -13.98
C ALA A 181 2.63 -11.31 -13.94
N ALA A 182 3.16 -10.60 -14.94
CA ALA A 182 4.56 -10.20 -14.99
C ALA A 182 4.94 -9.29 -13.82
N HIS A 183 4.07 -8.31 -13.49
CA HIS A 183 4.24 -7.47 -12.30
C HIS A 183 4.26 -8.30 -11.01
N THR A 184 3.29 -9.21 -10.84
CA THR A 184 3.21 -10.07 -9.66
C THR A 184 4.49 -10.90 -9.48
N LYS A 185 5.02 -11.45 -10.58
CA LYS A 185 6.31 -12.18 -10.57
C LYS A 185 7.47 -11.28 -10.18
N ALA A 186 7.60 -10.10 -10.80
CA ALA A 186 8.68 -9.16 -10.49
C ALA A 186 8.63 -8.64 -9.05
N VAL A 187 7.42 -8.39 -8.50
CA VAL A 187 7.25 -8.02 -7.09
C VAL A 187 7.68 -9.16 -6.18
N LYS A 188 7.32 -10.41 -6.50
CA LYS A 188 7.71 -11.59 -5.73
C LYS A 188 9.23 -11.70 -5.62
N GLU A 189 9.93 -11.62 -6.75
CA GLU A 189 11.40 -11.70 -6.82
C GLU A 189 12.08 -10.54 -6.07
N ALA A 190 11.61 -9.31 -6.25
CA ALA A 190 12.17 -8.14 -5.57
C ALA A 190 12.01 -8.23 -4.03
N VAL A 191 10.88 -8.76 -3.57
CA VAL A 191 10.59 -8.95 -2.15
C VAL A 191 11.43 -10.08 -1.54
N GLU A 192 11.67 -11.16 -2.28
CA GLU A 192 12.55 -12.25 -1.84
C GLU A 192 14.00 -11.76 -1.69
N LYS A 193 14.50 -11.01 -2.69
CA LYS A 193 15.83 -10.37 -2.62
C LYS A 193 15.95 -9.38 -1.45
N GLU A 194 14.90 -8.59 -1.21
CA GLU A 194 14.88 -7.65 -0.08
C GLU A 194 14.89 -8.38 1.27
N SER A 195 14.15 -9.49 1.40
CA SER A 195 14.17 -10.33 2.61
C SER A 195 15.56 -10.90 2.88
N GLU A 196 16.28 -11.36 1.85
CA GLU A 196 17.66 -11.83 1.99
C GLU A 196 18.57 -10.70 2.48
N ARG A 197 18.48 -9.52 1.84
CA ARG A 197 19.25 -8.33 2.23
C ARG A 197 19.03 -7.95 3.70
N LEU A 198 17.77 -7.92 4.15
CA LEU A 198 17.42 -7.56 5.53
C LEU A 198 17.86 -8.61 6.55
N GLY A 199 17.81 -9.90 6.16
CA GLY A 199 18.31 -11.00 6.99
C GLY A 199 19.81 -10.90 7.26
N SER A 200 20.61 -10.61 6.22
CA SER A 200 22.07 -10.41 6.37
C SER A 200 22.44 -9.21 7.26
N GLN A 201 21.57 -8.21 7.36
CA GLN A 201 21.77 -7.04 8.23
C GLN A 201 21.42 -7.34 9.70
N SER A 202 20.54 -8.29 9.96
CA SER A 202 20.17 -8.72 11.32
C SER A 202 21.29 -9.50 12.02
N GLY A 203 22.11 -10.23 11.26
CA GLY A 203 23.23 -11.03 11.78
C GLY A 203 24.38 -10.24 12.41
N GLN A 204 24.34 -8.91 12.38
CA GLN A 204 25.31 -8.06 13.11
C GLN A 204 24.80 -7.59 14.49
N ALA A 205 23.55 -7.89 14.85
CA ALA A 205 22.95 -7.46 16.12
C ALA A 205 22.08 -8.53 16.83
N ALA A 206 21.79 -9.66 16.18
CA ALA A 206 21.02 -10.78 16.78
C ALA A 206 21.94 -11.96 17.15
N SER A 207 21.64 -12.63 18.26
CA SER A 207 22.26 -13.91 18.63
C SER A 207 21.98 -14.97 17.55
N GLU A 208 22.91 -15.89 17.30
CA GLU A 208 22.74 -17.00 16.33
C GLU A 208 21.44 -17.78 16.57
N ASP A 209 21.02 -17.94 17.82
CA ASP A 209 19.78 -18.62 18.21
C ASP A 209 18.50 -17.94 17.68
N GLN A 210 18.45 -16.60 17.73
CA GLN A 210 17.30 -15.83 17.23
C GLN A 210 17.22 -15.91 15.70
N CYS A 211 18.36 -15.88 15.02
CA CYS A 211 18.41 -16.06 13.56
C CYS A 211 17.93 -17.45 13.12
N GLU A 212 18.23 -18.50 13.88
CA GLU A 212 17.77 -19.86 13.56
C GLU A 212 16.26 -20.03 13.84
N GLU A 213 15.70 -19.38 14.86
CA GLU A 213 14.25 -19.38 15.14
C GLU A 213 13.45 -18.62 14.06
N VAL A 214 13.97 -17.48 13.58
CA VAL A 214 13.47 -16.77 12.37
C VAL A 214 13.51 -17.70 11.15
N ARG A 215 14.59 -18.48 10.99
CA ARG A 215 14.74 -19.41 9.84
C ARG A 215 13.73 -20.55 9.92
N GLN A 216 13.55 -21.13 11.10
CA GLN A 216 12.59 -22.23 11.33
C GLN A 216 11.13 -21.77 11.20
N SER A 217 10.79 -20.57 11.67
CA SER A 217 9.43 -20.01 11.51
C SER A 217 9.08 -19.71 10.05
N LYS A 218 10.07 -19.26 9.23
CA LYS A 218 9.94 -19.17 7.76
C LYS A 218 9.67 -20.53 7.13
N GLU A 219 10.43 -21.56 7.50
CA GLU A 219 10.28 -22.94 6.99
C GLU A 219 8.92 -23.54 7.37
N LYS A 220 8.43 -23.27 8.59
CA LYS A 220 7.16 -23.80 9.11
C LYS A 220 5.91 -23.02 8.65
N ARG A 221 6.05 -21.93 7.87
CA ARG A 221 4.92 -21.06 7.39
C ARG A 221 3.96 -20.62 8.50
N GLN A 222 4.46 -20.40 9.70
CA GLN A 222 3.62 -20.22 10.90
C GLN A 222 2.89 -18.88 10.97
N SER A 223 3.13 -17.94 10.06
CA SER A 223 2.54 -16.59 10.10
C SER A 223 1.18 -16.46 9.39
N GLY A 224 0.64 -17.53 8.80
CA GLY A 224 -0.64 -17.50 8.06
C GLY A 224 -1.85 -17.03 8.87
N TRP A 225 -1.82 -17.20 10.20
CA TRP A 225 -2.86 -16.74 11.12
C TRP A 225 -3.06 -15.21 11.09
N LEU A 226 -2.01 -14.45 10.77
CA LEU A 226 -2.07 -12.98 10.77
C LEU A 226 -3.08 -12.43 9.74
N MET A 227 -3.29 -13.18 8.65
CA MET A 227 -4.23 -12.82 7.58
C MET A 227 -5.66 -13.32 7.82
N ALA A 228 -5.89 -14.15 8.84
CA ALA A 228 -7.22 -14.63 9.19
C ALA A 228 -8.10 -13.46 9.64
N THR A 229 -9.37 -13.47 9.26
CA THR A 229 -10.32 -12.46 9.74
C THR A 229 -10.67 -12.77 11.20
N PRO A 230 -10.49 -11.83 12.15
CA PRO A 230 -10.74 -12.07 13.57
C PRO A 230 -12.24 -12.14 13.82
N LEU A 231 -12.79 -13.35 13.66
CA LEU A 231 -14.18 -13.66 13.93
C LEU A 231 -14.27 -14.44 15.25
N LYS A 232 -14.94 -13.83 16.23
CA LYS A 232 -15.13 -14.42 17.56
C LYS A 232 -15.88 -15.75 17.52
N GLU A 233 -16.84 -15.88 16.61
CA GLU A 233 -17.62 -17.11 16.37
C GLU A 233 -16.75 -18.31 15.97
N HIS A 234 -15.61 -18.05 15.32
CA HIS A 234 -14.68 -19.08 14.87
C HIS A 234 -13.43 -19.17 15.75
N ARG A 235 -13.39 -18.47 16.89
CA ARG A 235 -12.21 -18.37 17.78
C ARG A 235 -10.93 -17.97 17.04
N MET A 236 -11.07 -17.14 16.00
CA MET A 236 -9.94 -16.61 15.22
C MET A 236 -9.49 -15.23 15.70
N ASN A 237 -10.12 -14.71 16.77
CA ASN A 237 -9.72 -13.47 17.42
C ASN A 237 -8.61 -13.78 18.43
N LEU A 238 -7.41 -13.26 18.18
CA LEU A 238 -6.32 -13.36 19.14
C LEU A 238 -6.46 -12.28 20.20
N SER A 239 -6.13 -12.63 21.44
CA SER A 239 -5.90 -11.61 22.45
C SER A 239 -4.73 -10.71 22.05
N PRO A 240 -4.67 -9.48 22.59
CA PRO A 240 -3.58 -8.56 22.26
C PRO A 240 -2.19 -9.12 22.58
N ASP A 241 -2.06 -9.91 23.65
CA ASP A 241 -0.79 -10.50 24.04
C ASP A 241 -0.45 -11.71 23.14
N GLU A 242 -1.40 -12.60 22.82
CA GLU A 242 -1.17 -13.69 21.85
C GLU A 242 -0.73 -13.16 20.47
N PHE A 243 -1.34 -12.07 20.00
CA PHE A 243 -0.92 -11.43 18.76
C PHE A 243 0.52 -10.94 18.84
N ARG A 244 0.91 -10.31 19.95
CA ARG A 244 2.22 -9.69 20.12
C ARG A 244 3.32 -10.71 20.37
N ASP A 245 3.03 -11.76 21.12
CA ASP A 245 3.94 -12.87 21.34
C ASP A 245 4.25 -13.55 20.00
N ALA A 246 3.23 -13.78 19.17
CA ALA A 246 3.42 -14.35 17.85
C ALA A 246 4.08 -13.39 16.83
N MET A 247 4.17 -12.09 17.15
CA MET A 247 4.90 -11.07 16.39
C MET A 247 6.33 -10.83 16.91
N THR A 248 6.64 -11.27 18.12
CA THR A 248 7.95 -11.12 18.75
C THR A 248 8.79 -12.29 18.31
N ILE A 249 9.63 -12.04 17.32
CA ILE A 249 10.72 -12.91 16.90
C ILE A 249 12.02 -12.33 17.46
#